data_AF-F1CBK7-F1
#
_entry.id   AF-F1CBK7-F1
#
_cell.length_a   1.000
_cell.length_b   1.000
_cell.length_c   1.000
_cell.angle_alpha   90.00
_cell.angle_beta   90.00
_cell.angle_gamma   90.00
#
_symmetry.space_group_name_H-M   'P 1'
#
loop_
_entity.id
_entity.type
_entity.pdbx_description
1 polymer ?
#
loop_
_entity_poly.entity_id
_entity_poly.type
_entity_poly.pdbx_seq_one_letter_code
_entity_poly.pdbx_strand_id
1 'polypeptide(L)'
;GKGGIGKSTTTQNTVAALTEMGRKVMVVGCDPKADSTRLLLGGLAQKTVLDTLREEGEDVELDDVRRAGYSETLCVESGGPEPGVGCAGRGIITSINLLEQLGAYDEDQSLDYVFYDVLGDVVCGGFAMP
;
A
#
# COMPACT_ATOMS: atom_id res chain seq x y z
N GLY A 1 13.85 -6.25 0.00
CA GLY A 1 14.89 -6.49 -1.04
C GLY A 1 15.38 -5.16 -1.60
N LYS A 2 16.58 -5.11 -2.20
CA LYS A 2 17.15 -3.88 -2.76
C LYS A 2 16.25 -3.22 -3.82
N GLY A 3 16.37 -1.92 -4.05
CA GLY A 3 15.72 -1.21 -5.15
C GLY A 3 16.13 -1.77 -6.51
N GLY A 4 15.22 -1.74 -7.48
CA GLY A 4 15.51 -2.15 -8.87
C GLY A 4 15.57 -3.66 -9.13
N ILE A 5 15.37 -4.53 -8.14
CA ILE A 5 15.40 -5.99 -8.34
C ILE A 5 14.06 -6.59 -8.82
N GLY A 6 13.05 -5.75 -9.09
CA GLY A 6 11.73 -6.19 -9.55
C GLY A 6 10.75 -6.60 -8.44
N LYS A 7 10.92 -6.14 -7.19
CA LYS A 7 10.02 -6.47 -6.06
C LYS A 7 8.55 -6.24 -6.40
N SER A 8 8.19 -5.03 -6.78
CA SER A 8 6.82 -4.64 -7.10
C SER A 8 6.26 -5.45 -8.26
N THR A 9 7.09 -5.77 -9.25
CA THR A 9 6.71 -6.64 -10.37
C THR A 9 6.39 -8.05 -9.89
N THR A 10 7.25 -8.64 -9.05
CA THR A 10 7.02 -9.98 -8.49
C THR A 10 5.80 -10.01 -7.59
N THR A 11 5.65 -9.04 -6.69
CA THR A 11 4.49 -8.93 -5.79
C THR A 11 3.18 -8.86 -6.58
N GLN A 12 3.07 -7.95 -7.55
CA GLN A 12 1.83 -7.78 -8.33
C GLN A 12 1.45 -9.02 -9.13
N ASN A 13 2.42 -9.71 -9.75
CA ASN A 13 2.14 -10.95 -10.47
C ASN A 13 1.79 -12.12 -9.52
N THR A 14 2.39 -12.16 -8.34
CA THR A 14 2.07 -13.18 -7.32
C THR A 14 0.66 -12.98 -6.80
N VAL A 15 0.29 -11.73 -6.53
CA VAL A 15 -1.07 -11.35 -6.10
C VAL A 15 -2.09 -11.66 -7.19
N ALA A 16 -1.81 -11.31 -8.45
CA ALA A 16 -2.68 -11.66 -9.58
C ALA A 16 -2.91 -13.17 -9.68
N ALA A 17 -1.87 -13.99 -9.49
CA ALA A 17 -2.03 -15.44 -9.49
C ALA A 17 -2.87 -15.94 -8.29
N LEU A 18 -2.72 -15.33 -7.10
CA LEU A 18 -3.52 -15.69 -5.93
C LEU A 18 -4.99 -15.32 -6.11
N THR A 19 -5.29 -14.14 -6.67
CA THR A 19 -6.66 -13.71 -6.92
C THR A 19 -7.33 -14.56 -8.00
N GLU A 20 -6.60 -15.00 -9.03
CA GLU A 20 -7.07 -16.01 -9.99
C GLU A 20 -7.37 -17.37 -9.35
N MET A 21 -6.72 -17.70 -8.23
CA MET A 21 -7.02 -18.89 -7.42
C MET A 21 -8.19 -18.66 -6.44
N GLY A 22 -8.92 -17.55 -6.57
CA GLY A 22 -10.07 -17.21 -5.75
C GLY A 22 -9.72 -16.69 -4.36
N ARG A 23 -8.49 -16.21 -4.16
CA ARG A 23 -8.09 -15.57 -2.89
C ARG A 23 -8.42 -14.09 -2.89
N LYS A 24 -8.96 -13.59 -1.78
CA LYS A 24 -9.18 -12.16 -1.59
C LYS A 24 -7.93 -11.52 -1.02
N VAL A 25 -7.29 -10.64 -1.79
CA VAL A 25 -5.97 -10.11 -1.47
C VAL A 25 -5.97 -8.59 -1.48
N MET A 26 -5.27 -8.00 -0.51
CA MET A 26 -4.96 -6.57 -0.49
C MET A 26 -3.46 -6.33 -0.64
N VAL A 27 -3.08 -5.31 -1.41
CA VAL A 27 -1.70 -4.85 -1.58
C VAL A 27 -1.58 -3.44 -1.01
N VAL A 28 -0.66 -3.27 -0.07
CA VAL A 28 -0.27 -1.99 0.51
C VAL A 28 1.13 -1.64 0.01
N GLY A 29 1.22 -0.65 -0.87
CA GLY A 29 2.48 -0.10 -1.34
C GLY A 29 3.15 0.73 -0.26
N CYS A 30 4.33 0.29 0.18
CA CYS A 30 5.13 0.95 1.22
C CYS A 30 6.46 1.49 0.64
N ASP A 31 6.46 1.80 -0.65
CA ASP A 31 7.56 2.47 -1.35
C ASP A 31 7.16 3.93 -1.62
N PRO A 32 7.99 4.93 -1.24
CA PRO A 32 7.71 6.33 -1.52
C PRO A 32 7.55 6.65 -3.03
N LYS A 33 7.96 5.74 -3.92
CA LYS A 33 7.72 5.84 -5.36
C LYS A 33 6.24 5.65 -5.75
N ALA A 34 5.43 5.03 -4.89
CA ALA A 34 3.99 4.84 -5.05
C ALA A 34 3.56 4.17 -6.38
N ASP A 35 4.31 3.14 -6.82
CA ASP A 35 4.01 2.37 -8.04
C ASP A 35 3.86 0.86 -7.79
N SER A 36 3.69 0.45 -6.53
CA SER A 36 3.54 -0.94 -6.08
C SER A 36 2.23 -1.60 -6.55
N THR A 37 1.23 -0.81 -6.90
CA THR A 37 -0.11 -1.26 -7.35
C THR A 37 -0.41 -0.91 -8.81
N ARG A 38 0.54 -0.26 -9.49
CA ARG A 38 0.34 0.32 -10.83
C ARG A 38 -0.11 -0.69 -11.88
N LEU A 39 0.45 -1.91 -11.90
CA LEU A 39 0.10 -2.95 -12.87
C LEU A 39 -1.28 -3.54 -12.56
N LEU A 40 -1.61 -3.73 -11.27
CA LEU A 40 -2.92 -4.21 -10.84
C LEU A 40 -4.03 -3.22 -11.19
N LEU A 41 -3.73 -1.91 -11.22
CA LEU A 41 -4.65 -0.85 -11.61
C LEU A 41 -4.57 -0.48 -13.11
N GLY A 42 -3.98 -1.33 -13.95
CA GLY A 42 -3.96 -1.11 -15.41
C GLY A 42 -3.11 0.09 -15.86
N GLY A 43 -2.09 0.46 -15.10
CA GLY A 43 -1.20 1.59 -15.37
C GLY A 43 -1.60 2.89 -14.69
N LEU A 44 -2.70 2.90 -13.93
CA LEU A 44 -3.13 4.05 -13.13
C LEU A 44 -2.17 4.26 -11.95
N ALA A 45 -1.75 5.51 -11.74
CA ALA A 45 -1.14 5.94 -10.48
C ALA A 45 -2.28 6.44 -9.57
N GLN A 46 -2.58 5.68 -8.52
CA GLN A 46 -3.62 6.09 -7.57
C GLN A 46 -3.10 7.16 -6.60
N LYS A 47 -4.04 7.94 -6.05
CA LYS A 47 -3.75 8.89 -4.97
C LYS A 47 -3.29 8.12 -3.74
N THR A 48 -2.27 8.62 -3.04
CA THR A 48 -1.68 7.94 -1.88
C THR A 48 -2.37 8.32 -0.59
N VAL A 49 -2.28 7.47 0.43
CA VAL A 49 -2.84 7.74 1.77
C VAL A 49 -2.32 9.05 2.35
N LEU A 50 -1.01 9.29 2.28
CA LEU A 50 -0.42 10.51 2.82
C LEU A 50 -0.83 11.75 2.04
N ASP A 51 -1.05 11.66 0.73
CA ASP A 51 -1.52 12.80 -0.06
C ASP A 51 -3.01 13.08 0.21
N THR A 52 -3.83 12.03 0.35
CA THR A 52 -5.24 12.16 0.78
C THR A 52 -5.36 12.80 2.16
N LEU A 53 -4.59 12.34 3.15
CA LEU A 53 -4.56 12.96 4.48
C LEU A 53 -4.13 14.44 4.46
N ARG A 54 -3.24 14.84 3.55
CA ARG A 54 -2.83 16.25 3.43
C ARG A 54 -3.92 17.14 2.84
N GLU A 55 -4.69 16.61 1.90
CA GLU A 55 -5.74 17.35 1.21
C GLU A 55 -7.05 17.40 2.01
N GLU A 56 -7.41 16.28 2.64
CA GLU A 56 -8.74 16.05 3.25
C GLU A 56 -8.70 16.08 4.79
N GLY A 57 -7.51 16.01 5.40
CA GLY A 57 -7.36 16.08 6.85
C GLY A 57 -7.77 14.77 7.53
N GLU A 58 -8.66 14.85 8.52
CA GLU A 58 -9.14 13.69 9.29
C GLU A 58 -10.40 13.05 8.67
N ASP A 59 -11.03 13.70 7.70
CA ASP A 59 -12.28 13.25 7.05
C ASP A 59 -12.00 12.27 5.88
N VAL A 60 -11.01 11.39 6.03
CA VAL A 60 -10.62 10.41 4.99
C VAL A 60 -11.41 9.12 5.17
N GLU A 61 -12.08 8.65 4.11
CA GLU A 61 -12.77 7.36 4.12
C GLU A 61 -11.92 6.28 3.44
N LEU A 62 -12.24 5.00 3.71
CA LEU A 62 -11.46 3.88 3.18
C LEU A 62 -11.41 3.86 1.65
N ASP A 63 -12.50 4.22 1.00
CA ASP A 63 -12.61 4.20 -0.46
C ASP A 63 -11.89 5.37 -1.15
N ASP A 64 -11.46 6.40 -0.41
CA ASP A 64 -10.63 7.48 -0.94
C ASP A 64 -9.19 7.05 -1.19
N VAL A 65 -8.73 6.06 -0.42
CA VAL A 65 -7.34 5.56 -0.43
C VAL A 65 -7.20 4.14 -0.96
N ARG A 66 -8.30 3.40 -1.08
CA ARG A 66 -8.33 2.02 -1.54
C ARG A 66 -9.05 1.90 -2.87
N ARG A 67 -8.46 1.17 -3.82
CA ARG A 67 -9.06 0.89 -5.12
C ARG A 67 -9.08 -0.58 -5.44
N ALA A 68 -10.16 -1.04 -6.07
CA ALA A 68 -10.19 -2.36 -6.67
C ALA A 68 -9.43 -2.35 -7.99
N GLY A 69 -8.57 -3.35 -8.19
CA GLY A 69 -7.79 -3.58 -9.41
C GLY A 69 -8.12 -4.91 -10.06
N TYR A 70 -7.13 -5.47 -10.75
CA TYR A 70 -7.22 -6.77 -11.43
C TYR A 70 -7.77 -7.85 -10.51
N SER A 71 -8.76 -8.60 -11.00
CA SER A 71 -9.40 -9.70 -10.26
C SER A 71 -9.84 -9.32 -8.84
N GLU A 72 -10.41 -8.13 -8.69
CA GLU A 72 -10.91 -7.58 -7.41
C GLU A 72 -9.84 -7.45 -6.31
N THR A 73 -8.57 -7.40 -6.69
CA THR A 73 -7.47 -7.11 -5.75
C THR A 73 -7.65 -5.72 -5.16
N LEU A 74 -7.59 -5.58 -3.84
CA LEU A 74 -7.63 -4.28 -3.18
C LEU A 74 -6.22 -3.67 -3.19
N CYS A 75 -6.11 -2.41 -3.62
CA CYS A 75 -4.86 -1.72 -3.83
C CYS A 75 -4.84 -0.43 -3.00
N VAL A 76 -3.77 -0.21 -2.25
CA VAL A 76 -3.50 1.02 -1.49
C VAL A 76 -2.05 1.43 -1.70
N GLU A 77 -1.77 2.73 -1.80
CA GLU A 77 -0.40 3.27 -1.78
C GLU A 77 -0.23 4.16 -0.55
N SER A 78 0.75 3.88 0.30
CA SER A 78 1.05 4.72 1.46
C SER A 78 1.51 6.11 1.03
N GLY A 79 2.33 6.19 0.00
CA GLY A 79 2.99 7.42 -0.42
C GLY A 79 4.22 7.76 0.43
N GLY A 80 4.87 8.87 0.08
CA GLY A 80 6.08 9.34 0.71
C GLY A 80 5.93 10.71 1.36
N PRO A 81 6.79 11.07 2.32
CA PRO A 81 6.96 12.46 2.70
C PRO A 81 7.51 13.27 1.52
N GLU A 82 7.34 14.60 1.56
CA GLU A 82 8.03 15.47 0.61
C GLU A 82 9.54 15.21 0.62
N PRO A 83 10.18 15.18 -0.56
CA PRO A 83 11.62 14.96 -0.67
C PRO A 83 12.43 15.92 0.21
N GLY A 84 13.20 15.37 1.14
CA GLY A 84 14.07 16.14 2.04
C GLY A 84 13.40 16.68 3.31
N VAL A 85 12.11 16.44 3.53
CA VAL A 85 11.37 17.01 4.68
C VAL A 85 11.01 15.96 5.73
N GLY A 86 10.61 14.75 5.33
CA GLY A 86 10.07 13.74 6.26
C GLY A 86 10.78 12.39 6.24
N CYS A 87 10.24 11.46 7.04
CA CYS A 87 10.74 10.10 7.18
C CYS A 87 9.77 9.11 6.51
N ALA A 88 10.24 8.37 5.49
CA ALA A 88 9.43 7.38 4.78
C ALA A 88 8.82 6.34 5.73
N GLY A 89 9.60 5.87 6.72
CA GLY A 89 9.11 4.92 7.72
C GLY A 89 7.94 5.46 8.55
N ARG A 90 7.95 6.74 8.91
CA ARG A 90 6.82 7.36 9.65
C ARG A 90 5.58 7.46 8.78
N GLY A 91 5.75 7.76 7.49
CA GLY A 91 4.65 7.78 6.52
C GLY A 91 3.94 6.43 6.39
N ILE A 92 4.72 5.35 6.35
CA ILE A 92 4.20 3.97 6.30
C ILE A 92 3.41 3.64 7.56
N ILE A 93 3.94 3.94 8.75
CA ILE A 93 3.21 3.73 10.02
C ILE A 93 1.89 4.50 10.02
N THR A 94 1.91 5.77 9.65
CA THR A 94 0.70 6.61 9.58
C THR A 94 -0.33 6.00 8.63
N SER A 95 0.11 5.51 7.47
CA SER A 95 -0.77 4.86 6.50
C SER A 95 -1.38 3.56 7.02
N ILE A 96 -0.60 2.72 7.69
CA ILE A 96 -1.10 1.45 8.24
C ILE A 96 -2.10 1.72 9.37
N ASN A 97 -1.78 2.65 10.28
CA ASN A 97 -2.67 3.02 11.36
C ASN A 97 -4.00 3.58 10.83
N LEU A 98 -3.96 4.42 9.78
CA LEU A 98 -5.19 4.91 9.16
C LEU A 98 -6.03 3.75 8.59
N LEU A 99 -5.39 2.82 7.87
CA LEU A 99 -6.09 1.66 7.32
C LEU A 99 -6.72 0.79 8.42
N GLU A 100 -6.05 0.60 9.55
CA GLU A 100 -6.62 -0.08 10.73
C GLU A 100 -7.82 0.68 11.30
N GLN A 101 -7.70 2.01 11.46
CA GLN A 101 -8.80 2.84 11.98
C GLN A 101 -10.03 2.85 11.06
N LEU A 102 -9.82 2.75 9.75
CA LEU A 102 -10.87 2.71 8.74
C LEU A 102 -11.44 1.29 8.50
N GLY A 103 -11.02 0.29 9.29
CA GLY A 103 -11.54 -1.08 9.19
C GLY A 103 -11.07 -1.84 7.94
N ALA A 104 -9.94 -1.46 7.34
CA ALA A 104 -9.42 -2.10 6.12
C ALA A 104 -9.07 -3.58 6.30
N TYR A 105 -8.91 -4.03 7.56
CA TYR A 105 -8.52 -5.39 7.94
C TYR A 105 -9.62 -6.12 8.74
N ASP A 106 -10.81 -5.54 8.85
CA ASP A 106 -11.91 -6.13 9.61
C ASP A 106 -12.40 -7.44 8.96
N GLU A 107 -13.03 -8.30 9.77
CA GLU A 107 -13.48 -9.63 9.31
C GLU A 107 -14.49 -9.55 8.15
N ASP A 108 -15.25 -8.46 8.07
CA ASP A 108 -16.21 -8.20 6.97
C ASP A 108 -15.50 -7.98 5.62
N GLN A 109 -14.24 -7.55 5.63
CA GLN A 109 -13.41 -7.47 4.43
C GLN A 109 -13.04 -8.86 3.90
N SER A 110 -13.05 -9.89 4.74
CA SER A 110 -12.79 -11.30 4.38
C SER A 110 -11.50 -11.50 3.58
N LEU A 111 -10.41 -10.82 3.98
CA LEU A 111 -9.11 -10.91 3.32
C LEU A 111 -8.40 -12.23 3.66
N ASP A 112 -7.94 -12.97 2.64
CA ASP A 112 -7.07 -14.13 2.81
C ASP A 112 -5.61 -13.70 3.03
N TYR A 113 -5.17 -12.64 2.34
CA TYR A 113 -3.80 -12.16 2.38
C TYR A 113 -3.69 -10.64 2.30
N VAL A 114 -2.67 -10.10 2.96
CA VAL A 114 -2.22 -8.72 2.80
C VAL A 114 -0.74 -8.72 2.43
N PHE A 115 -0.40 -8.08 1.31
CA PHE A 115 0.98 -7.91 0.86
C PHE A 115 1.44 -6.49 1.10
N TYR A 116 2.56 -6.35 1.82
CA TYR A 116 3.24 -5.07 2.01
C TYR A 116 4.46 -5.01 1.09
N ASP A 117 4.42 -4.16 0.06
CA ASP A 117 5.57 -3.95 -0.83
C ASP A 117 6.49 -2.87 -0.26
N VAL A 118 7.44 -3.29 0.56
CA VAL A 118 8.31 -2.40 1.34
C VAL A 118 9.62 -2.09 0.62
N LEU A 119 10.01 -0.81 0.64
CA LEU A 119 11.34 -0.37 0.21
C LEU A 119 12.43 -1.02 1.08
N GLY A 120 13.32 -1.81 0.47
CA GLY A 120 14.35 -2.53 1.22
C GLY A 120 15.72 -1.85 1.29
N ASP A 121 15.85 -0.62 0.80
CA ASP A 121 17.14 0.10 0.77
C ASP A 121 17.38 0.99 2.00
N VAL A 122 16.33 1.37 2.73
CA VAL A 122 16.43 2.29 3.87
C VAL A 122 15.56 1.76 5.01
N VAL A 123 16.21 1.26 6.05
CA VAL A 123 15.56 0.80 7.28
C VAL A 123 15.83 1.85 8.36
N CYS A 124 15.03 2.92 8.38
CA CYS A 124 14.95 3.82 9.54
C CYS A 124 13.83 3.32 10.49
N GLY A 125 13.89 3.73 11.77
CA GLY A 125 13.29 3.06 12.93
C GLY A 125 11.81 2.68 12.92
N GLY A 126 11.02 3.00 11.88
CA GLY A 126 9.66 2.47 11.74
C GLY A 126 9.58 0.96 11.49
N PHE A 127 10.70 0.32 11.15
CA PHE A 127 10.84 -1.14 11.03
C PHE A 127 11.72 -1.75 12.13
N ALA A 128 12.17 -0.93 13.08
CA ALA A 128 12.95 -1.36 14.24
C ALA A 128 12.14 -1.08 15.50
N MET A 129 11.11 -1.89 15.74
CA MET A 129 10.48 -2.03 17.06
C MET A 129 10.35 -3.54 17.36
N PRO A 130 10.45 -3.99 18.63
CA PRO A 130 10.60 -5.40 19.01
C PRO A 130 9.43 -6.29 18.62
#